data_AF-A0A6P1ZDH3-F1
#
_entry.id   AF-A0A6P1ZDH3-F1
#
_cell.length_a   1.000
_cell.length_b   1.000
_cell.length_c   1.000
_cell.angle_alpha   90.00
_cell.angle_beta   90.00
_cell.angle_gamma   90.00
#
_symmetry.space_group_name_H-M   'P 1'
#
loop_
_entity.id
_entity.type
_entity.pdbx_description
1 polymer ?
#
loop_
_entity_poly.entity_id
_entity_poly.type
_entity_poly.pdbx_seq_one_letter_code
_entity_poly.pdbx_strand_id
1 'polypeptide(L)'
;ATALSLGRPVALRYLRGLGGGAKFSNAPEPLALGEGESLREGKDAMILALGSRVYKAVEAAAELDKEGMDVGVVNARFVKPLTIAQIEEIAAACTGRILAEEQNRMGGLCYAVLEGMAYADAVDGRNISRVTLPDTFVEHGNQKELRASVAIDKAGIMDAGRDACGRPD
;
A
#
# COMPACT_ATOMS: atom_id res chain seq x y z
N ALA A 1 -16.29 -14.39 -1.58
CA ALA A 1 -16.09 -15.79 -1.18
C ALA A 1 -15.29 -15.93 0.10
N THR A 2 -14.06 -15.39 0.20
CA THR A 2 -13.20 -15.52 1.40
C THR A 2 -13.95 -15.26 2.71
N ALA A 3 -14.51 -14.07 2.90
CA ALA A 3 -15.17 -13.69 4.16
C ALA A 3 -16.27 -14.68 4.61
N LEU A 4 -17.06 -15.19 3.68
CA LEU A 4 -18.15 -16.13 3.97
C LEU A 4 -17.64 -17.52 4.39
N SER A 5 -16.45 -17.91 3.92
CA SER A 5 -15.88 -19.23 4.19
C SER A 5 -15.18 -19.37 5.55
N LEU A 6 -14.89 -18.26 6.25
CA LEU A 6 -13.98 -18.30 7.41
C LEU A 6 -14.62 -18.73 8.73
N GLY A 7 -15.95 -18.76 8.82
CA GLY A 7 -16.69 -19.11 10.04
C GLY A 7 -16.34 -18.25 11.26
N ARG A 8 -15.82 -17.03 11.05
CA ARG A 8 -15.33 -16.13 12.11
C ARG A 8 -15.64 -14.66 11.74
N PRO A 9 -15.51 -13.71 12.68
CA PRO A 9 -15.75 -12.29 12.39
C PRO A 9 -14.83 -11.77 11.29
N VAL A 10 -15.38 -10.98 10.36
CA VAL A 10 -14.65 -10.35 9.26
C VAL A 10 -15.12 -8.90 9.10
N ALA A 11 -14.16 -7.98 8.95
CA ALA A 11 -14.42 -6.61 8.57
C ALA A 11 -13.98 -6.39 7.11
N LEU A 12 -14.87 -5.85 6.28
CA LEU A 12 -14.57 -5.46 4.90
C LEU A 12 -14.70 -3.95 4.79
N ARG A 13 -13.61 -3.28 4.43
CA ARG A 13 -13.61 -1.85 4.15
C ARG A 13 -13.46 -1.64 2.65
N TYR A 14 -14.46 -1.00 2.06
CA TYR A 14 -14.44 -0.57 0.67
C TYR A 14 -14.73 0.92 0.61
N LEU A 15 -14.39 1.52 -0.52
CA LEU A 15 -14.44 2.95 -0.68
C LEU A 15 -15.79 3.38 -1.24
N ARG A 16 -16.16 4.62 -0.94
CA ARG A 16 -17.16 5.33 -1.73
C ARG A 16 -16.51 5.86 -3.00
N GLY A 17 -16.88 5.31 -4.15
CA GLY A 17 -16.39 5.73 -5.46
C GLY A 17 -16.31 4.57 -6.46
N LEU A 18 -15.70 4.84 -7.61
CA LEU A 18 -15.47 3.83 -8.64
C LEU A 18 -14.25 2.98 -8.28
N GLY A 19 -14.38 1.66 -8.38
CA GLY A 19 -13.26 0.72 -8.35
C GLY A 19 -12.59 0.62 -9.72
N GLY A 20 -11.41 -0.01 -9.78
CA GLY A 20 -10.59 -0.14 -11.00
C GLY A 20 -11.08 -1.14 -12.05
N GLY A 21 -12.39 -1.16 -12.35
CA GLY A 21 -12.92 -1.89 -13.51
C GLY A 21 -12.76 -3.41 -13.47
N ALA A 22 -12.63 -4.02 -12.28
CA ALA A 22 -12.49 -5.46 -12.13
C ALA A 22 -13.64 -6.21 -12.83
N LYS A 23 -13.29 -7.27 -13.56
CA LYS A 23 -14.29 -8.14 -14.21
C LYS A 23 -15.17 -8.77 -13.13
N PHE A 24 -16.48 -8.58 -13.27
CA PHE A 24 -17.44 -9.20 -12.36
C PHE A 24 -17.49 -10.70 -12.64
N SER A 25 -17.40 -11.52 -11.59
CA SER A 25 -17.59 -12.97 -11.66
C SER A 25 -18.74 -13.36 -10.75
N ASN A 26 -19.66 -14.19 -11.26
CA ASN A 26 -20.72 -14.80 -10.46
C ASN A 26 -20.19 -15.93 -9.56
N ALA A 27 -18.93 -16.35 -9.75
CA ALA A 27 -18.25 -17.35 -8.95
C ALA A 27 -16.90 -16.79 -8.47
N PRO A 28 -16.90 -15.89 -7.46
CA PRO A 28 -15.65 -15.37 -6.92
C PRO A 28 -14.89 -16.47 -6.18
N GLU A 29 -13.60 -16.61 -6.45
CA GLU A 29 -12.74 -17.55 -5.72
C GLU A 29 -12.31 -16.98 -4.36
N PRO A 30 -12.12 -17.81 -3.32
CA PRO A 30 -11.51 -17.38 -2.09
C PRO A 30 -10.05 -16.94 -2.32
N LEU A 31 -9.72 -15.74 -1.86
CA LEU A 31 -8.35 -15.29 -1.67
C LEU A 31 -7.69 -16.03 -0.51
N ALA A 32 -6.40 -16.36 -0.66
CA ALA A 32 -5.55 -16.82 0.42
C ALA A 32 -5.47 -15.76 1.53
N LEU A 33 -5.63 -16.18 2.77
CA LEU A 33 -5.72 -15.25 3.89
C LEU A 33 -4.37 -14.65 4.25
N GLY A 34 -4.33 -13.32 4.33
CA GLY A 34 -3.14 -12.59 4.73
C GLY A 34 -2.05 -12.54 3.66
N GLU A 35 -2.39 -12.93 2.43
CA GLU A 35 -1.55 -12.82 1.26
C GLU A 35 -2.05 -11.68 0.37
N GLY A 36 -1.17 -10.71 0.15
CA GLY A 36 -1.29 -9.69 -0.87
C GLY A 36 -1.05 -10.22 -2.28
N GLU A 37 -1.02 -9.31 -3.24
CA GLU A 37 -0.86 -9.60 -4.66
C GLU A 37 0.20 -8.67 -5.26
N SER A 38 1.23 -9.24 -5.88
CA SER A 38 2.16 -8.47 -6.72
C SER A 38 1.43 -8.02 -7.98
N LEU A 39 1.41 -6.71 -8.20
CA LEU A 39 0.83 -6.08 -9.39
C LEU A 39 1.90 -5.59 -10.37
N ARG A 40 3.10 -5.30 -9.87
CA ARG A 40 4.25 -4.85 -10.63
C ARG A 40 5.52 -5.28 -9.88
N GLU A 41 6.45 -5.90 -10.58
CA GLU A 41 7.80 -6.16 -10.06
C GLU A 41 8.65 -4.89 -10.08
N GLY A 42 9.67 -4.81 -9.23
CA GLY A 42 10.65 -3.73 -9.28
C GLY A 42 11.87 -4.00 -8.44
N LYS A 43 12.95 -3.26 -8.67
CA LYS A 43 14.28 -3.53 -8.10
C LYS A 43 14.79 -2.41 -7.19
N ASP A 44 14.38 -1.18 -7.44
CA ASP A 44 14.91 0.00 -6.73
C ASP A 44 14.11 0.26 -5.44
N ALA A 45 12.78 0.15 -5.55
CA ALA A 45 11.88 0.31 -4.41
C ALA A 45 10.64 -0.60 -4.53
N MET A 46 9.92 -0.76 -3.41
CA MET A 46 8.67 -1.52 -3.35
C MET A 46 7.59 -0.70 -2.65
N ILE A 47 6.42 -0.57 -3.30
CA ILE A 47 5.23 0.04 -2.72
C ILE A 47 4.30 -1.07 -2.21
N LEU A 48 4.04 -1.09 -0.91
CA LEU A 48 2.93 -1.86 -0.34
C LEU A 48 1.73 -0.93 -0.13
N ALA A 49 0.66 -1.17 -0.90
CA ALA A 49 -0.52 -0.31 -0.90
C ALA A 49 -1.78 -1.06 -0.47
N LEU A 50 -2.76 -0.32 0.09
CA LEU A 50 -4.07 -0.86 0.43
C LEU A 50 -5.21 0.04 -0.04
N GLY A 51 -6.31 -0.60 -0.46
CA GLY A 51 -7.56 0.05 -0.81
C GLY A 51 -7.39 1.04 -1.96
N SER A 52 -7.79 2.30 -1.75
CA SER A 52 -7.83 3.33 -2.80
C SER A 52 -6.45 3.72 -3.32
N ARG A 53 -5.39 3.40 -2.57
CA ARG A 53 -4.01 3.78 -2.91
C ARG A 53 -3.37 2.79 -3.85
N VAL A 54 -3.91 1.58 -4.01
CA VAL A 54 -3.35 0.54 -4.87
C VAL A 54 -3.22 1.00 -6.32
N TYR A 55 -4.32 1.47 -6.94
CA TYR A 55 -4.26 1.94 -8.33
C TYR A 55 -3.41 3.21 -8.49
N LYS A 56 -3.40 4.08 -7.48
CA LYS A 56 -2.51 5.26 -7.49
C LYS A 56 -1.05 4.90 -7.34
N ALA A 57 -0.72 3.83 -6.62
CA ALA A 57 0.62 3.27 -6.56
C ALA A 57 1.05 2.69 -7.90
N VAL A 58 0.17 1.96 -8.60
CA VAL A 58 0.46 1.46 -9.96
C VAL A 58 0.69 2.61 -10.94
N GLU A 59 -0.17 3.63 -10.93
CA GLU A 59 0.01 4.84 -11.75
C GLU A 59 1.31 5.56 -11.41
N ALA A 60 1.64 5.73 -10.13
CA ALA A 60 2.88 6.39 -9.69
C ALA A 60 4.13 5.60 -10.11
N ALA A 61 4.15 4.29 -9.92
CA ALA A 61 5.24 3.42 -10.33
C ALA A 61 5.48 3.49 -11.85
N ALA A 62 4.42 3.57 -12.66
CA ALA A 62 4.53 3.73 -14.10
C ALA A 62 5.11 5.10 -14.52
N GLU A 63 4.89 6.16 -13.75
CA GLU A 63 5.54 7.46 -13.99
C GLU A 63 7.00 7.46 -13.53
N LEU A 64 7.30 6.88 -12.35
CA LEU A 64 8.66 6.75 -11.84
C LEU A 64 9.57 5.91 -12.77
N ASP A 65 9.00 4.90 -13.43
CA ASP A 65 9.72 4.11 -14.45
C ASP A 65 10.22 4.98 -15.61
N LYS A 66 9.43 5.98 -16.03
CA LYS A 66 9.84 6.95 -17.06
C LYS A 66 10.98 7.86 -16.57
N GLU A 67 11.12 8.01 -15.27
CA GLU A 67 12.22 8.73 -14.61
C GLU A 67 13.43 7.80 -14.31
N GLY A 68 13.37 6.54 -14.74
CA GLY A 68 14.43 5.55 -14.58
C GLY A 68 14.53 4.98 -13.16
N MET A 69 13.40 4.86 -12.46
CA MET A 69 13.27 4.20 -11.16
C MET A 69 12.31 3.01 -11.26
N ASP A 70 12.83 1.80 -11.06
CA ASP A 70 12.07 0.57 -11.15
C ASP A 70 11.39 0.23 -9.82
N VAL A 71 10.12 0.63 -9.67
CA VAL A 71 9.36 0.54 -8.41
C VAL A 71 8.27 -0.53 -8.45
N GLY A 72 8.40 -1.57 -7.64
CA GLY A 72 7.40 -2.62 -7.51
C GLY A 72 6.14 -2.16 -6.78
N VAL A 73 5.02 -2.85 -6.99
CA VAL A 73 3.74 -2.58 -6.32
C VAL A 73 3.09 -3.87 -5.86
N VAL A 74 2.84 -3.96 -4.55
CA VAL A 74 2.07 -5.02 -3.91
C VAL A 74 0.76 -4.45 -3.37
N ASN A 75 -0.34 -5.07 -3.75
CA ASN A 75 -1.64 -4.86 -3.12
C ASN A 75 -1.74 -5.72 -1.87
N ALA A 76 -1.72 -5.10 -0.69
CA ALA A 76 -1.72 -5.81 0.58
C ALA A 76 -2.95 -6.72 0.78
N ARG A 77 -4.12 -6.33 0.26
CA ARG A 77 -5.44 -6.97 0.41
C ARG A 77 -5.96 -7.14 1.85
N PHE A 78 -5.08 -7.38 2.82
CA PHE A 78 -5.38 -7.63 4.22
C PHE A 78 -4.53 -6.74 5.13
N VAL A 79 -5.14 -6.24 6.19
CA VAL A 79 -4.43 -5.63 7.33
C VAL A 79 -4.24 -6.66 8.45
N LYS A 80 -5.21 -7.56 8.60
CA LYS A 80 -5.20 -8.63 9.59
C LYS A 80 -5.95 -9.86 9.07
N PRO A 81 -5.33 -11.05 9.02
CA PRO A 81 -3.90 -11.27 9.27
C PRO A 81 -3.04 -10.59 8.20
N LEU A 82 -1.85 -10.15 8.58
CA LEU A 82 -0.74 -9.83 7.68
C LEU A 82 0.36 -10.83 8.03
N THR A 83 0.81 -11.63 7.07
CA THR A 83 1.76 -12.71 7.36
C THR A 83 3.18 -12.15 7.52
N ILE A 84 3.94 -12.72 8.46
CA ILE A 84 5.36 -12.34 8.64
C ILE A 84 6.17 -12.64 7.39
N ALA A 85 5.91 -13.77 6.72
CA ALA A 85 6.57 -14.11 5.46
C ALA A 85 6.41 -13.03 4.39
N GLN A 86 5.20 -12.46 4.22
CA GLN A 86 4.98 -11.38 3.27
C GLN A 86 5.69 -10.08 3.70
N ILE A 87 5.76 -9.80 5.00
CA ILE A 87 6.50 -8.64 5.51
C ILE A 87 8.01 -8.81 5.24
N GLU A 88 8.56 -9.99 5.49
CA GLU A 88 9.96 -10.32 5.23
C GLU A 88 10.30 -10.22 3.75
N GLU A 89 9.43 -10.71 2.87
CA GLU A 89 9.59 -10.61 1.42
C GLU A 89 9.67 -9.14 0.98
N ILE A 90 8.75 -8.30 1.44
CA ILE A 90 8.73 -6.86 1.12
C ILE A 90 9.93 -6.15 1.75
N ALA A 91 10.32 -6.53 2.97
CA ALA A 91 11.48 -5.97 3.63
C ALA A 91 12.78 -6.31 2.88
N ALA A 92 12.89 -7.52 2.35
CA ALA A 92 14.06 -7.99 1.62
C ALA A 92 14.13 -7.45 0.18
N ALA A 93 12.98 -7.28 -0.50
CA ALA A 93 12.90 -7.09 -1.95
C ALA A 93 13.73 -5.94 -2.51
N CYS A 94 13.65 -4.74 -1.93
CA CYS A 94 14.22 -3.52 -2.52
C CYS A 94 14.93 -2.62 -1.51
N THR A 95 15.77 -1.71 -2.00
CA THR A 95 16.44 -0.68 -1.18
C THR A 95 15.47 0.34 -0.59
N GLY A 96 14.45 0.74 -1.35
CA GLY A 96 13.40 1.66 -0.91
C GLY A 96 12.09 0.97 -0.55
N ARG A 97 11.40 1.44 0.50
CA ARG A 97 10.10 0.90 0.92
C ARG A 97 9.09 2.02 1.07
N ILE A 98 7.93 1.89 0.42
CA ILE A 98 6.83 2.85 0.50
C ILE A 98 5.58 2.11 0.99
N LEU A 99 4.96 2.62 2.06
CA LEU A 99 3.72 2.09 2.59
C LEU A 99 2.60 3.11 2.34
N ALA A 100 1.54 2.72 1.62
CA ALA A 100 0.52 3.65 1.14
C ALA A 100 -0.92 3.21 1.48
N GLU A 101 -1.66 4.04 2.24
CA GLU A 101 -3.05 3.76 2.61
C GLU A 101 -3.89 5.03 2.83
N GLU A 102 -5.21 4.91 2.69
CA GLU A 102 -6.19 5.93 3.13
C GLU A 102 -6.59 5.70 4.59
N GLN A 103 -5.60 5.75 5.47
CA GLN A 103 -5.80 5.65 6.91
C GLN A 103 -4.83 6.56 7.64
N ASN A 104 -5.19 6.92 8.88
CA ASN A 104 -4.34 7.69 9.76
C ASN A 104 -2.98 7.01 9.89
N ARG A 105 -1.97 7.85 10.09
CA ARG A 105 -0.58 7.44 10.28
C ARG A 105 -0.37 6.40 11.38
N MET A 106 -1.31 6.31 12.34
CA MET A 106 -1.30 5.38 13.47
C MET A 106 -2.44 4.35 13.34
N GLY A 107 -2.14 3.08 13.59
CA GLY A 107 -3.14 2.00 13.70
C GLY A 107 -3.62 1.37 12.39
N GLY A 108 -3.06 1.77 11.25
CA GLY A 108 -3.36 1.21 9.93
C GLY A 108 -2.42 0.07 9.48
N LEU A 109 -2.46 -0.24 8.18
CA LEU A 109 -1.55 -1.18 7.54
C LEU A 109 -0.09 -0.79 7.79
N CYS A 110 0.24 0.48 7.61
CA CYS A 110 1.62 0.96 7.72
C CYS A 110 2.21 0.64 9.09
N TYR A 111 1.39 0.75 10.15
CA TYR A 111 1.81 0.44 11.50
C TYR A 111 1.98 -1.07 11.71
N ALA A 112 1.03 -1.88 11.22
CA ALA A 112 1.12 -3.34 11.31
C ALA A 112 2.36 -3.91 10.58
N VAL A 113 2.73 -3.32 9.43
CA VAL A 113 3.94 -3.69 8.69
C VAL A 113 5.18 -3.34 9.50
N LEU A 114 5.27 -2.13 10.04
CA LEU A 114 6.42 -1.71 10.84
C LEU A 114 6.58 -2.56 12.12
N GLU A 115 5.48 -2.86 12.80
CA GLU A 115 5.46 -3.76 13.96
C GLU A 115 5.95 -5.16 13.56
N GLY A 116 5.44 -5.70 12.45
CA GLY A 116 5.85 -7.00 11.95
C GLY A 116 7.31 -7.05 11.48
N MET A 117 7.83 -5.97 10.88
CA MET A 117 9.25 -5.85 10.53
C MET A 117 10.12 -5.86 11.78
N ALA A 118 9.73 -5.13 12.82
CA ALA A 118 10.44 -5.13 14.10
C ALA A 118 10.39 -6.50 14.78
N TYR A 119 9.24 -7.17 14.75
CA TYR A 119 9.07 -8.52 15.27
C TYR A 119 9.96 -9.55 14.56
N ALA A 120 10.17 -9.39 13.26
CA ALA A 120 10.98 -10.29 12.43
C ALA A 120 12.47 -9.92 12.36
N ASP A 121 12.95 -8.97 13.19
CA ASP A 121 14.32 -8.44 13.13
C ASP A 121 14.71 -7.90 11.74
N ALA A 122 13.73 -7.45 10.95
CA ALA A 122 13.90 -7.00 9.56
C ALA A 122 14.10 -5.47 9.45
N VAL A 123 14.25 -4.76 10.58
CA VAL A 123 14.54 -3.34 10.61
C VAL A 123 16.05 -3.13 10.45
N ASP A 124 16.44 -2.57 9.31
CA ASP A 124 17.84 -2.53 8.85
C ASP A 124 18.35 -1.13 8.50
N GLY A 125 17.62 -0.08 8.92
CA GLY A 125 18.01 1.31 8.69
C GLY A 125 17.75 1.84 7.27
N ARG A 126 17.27 1.01 6.32
CA ARG A 126 16.79 1.50 5.02
C ARG A 126 15.52 2.35 5.21
N ASN A 127 15.37 3.38 4.37
CA ASN A 127 14.27 4.33 4.49
C ASN A 127 12.89 3.67 4.25
N ILE A 128 11.90 4.07 5.04
CA ILE A 128 10.50 3.63 4.92
C ILE A 128 9.62 4.88 4.83
N SER A 129 9.17 5.18 3.62
CA SER A 129 8.25 6.29 3.35
C SER A 129 6.82 5.84 3.65
N ARG A 130 6.04 6.70 4.31
CA ARG A 130 4.64 6.44 4.64
C ARG A 130 3.74 7.49 4.00
N VAL A 131 2.86 7.02 3.13
CA VAL A 131 1.84 7.82 2.45
C VAL A 131 0.49 7.52 3.12
N THR A 132 0.19 8.30 4.17
CA THR A 132 -0.94 8.09 5.09
C THR A 132 -1.63 9.40 5.42
N LEU A 133 -2.87 9.35 5.89
CA LEU A 133 -3.54 10.54 6.44
C LEU A 133 -2.76 11.08 7.66
N PRO A 134 -2.69 12.41 7.82
CA PRO A 134 -2.13 13.02 9.01
C PRO A 134 -2.99 12.70 10.24
N ASP A 135 -2.42 12.84 11.43
CA ASP A 135 -3.17 12.71 12.70
C ASP A 135 -3.89 14.02 13.05
N THR A 136 -4.63 14.53 12.07
CA THR A 136 -5.40 15.76 12.14
C THR A 136 -6.69 15.59 11.37
N PHE A 137 -7.69 16.39 11.70
CA PHE A 137 -8.94 16.38 10.95
C PHE A 137 -8.72 16.81 9.50
N VAL A 138 -9.31 16.07 8.55
CA VAL A 138 -9.36 16.46 7.13
C VAL A 138 -10.74 17.03 6.86
N GLU A 139 -10.76 18.30 6.45
CA GLU A 139 -11.99 19.07 6.28
C GLU A 139 -12.88 18.54 5.13
N HIS A 140 -14.09 19.10 5.04
CA HIS A 140 -15.01 18.79 3.96
C HIS A 140 -14.51 19.35 2.61
N GLY A 141 -14.58 18.54 1.55
CA GLY A 141 -14.17 18.95 0.21
C GLY A 141 -14.23 17.83 -0.81
N ASN A 142 -13.76 18.11 -2.02
CA ASN A 142 -13.63 17.10 -3.06
C ASN A 142 -12.55 16.09 -2.68
N GLN A 143 -12.83 14.79 -2.82
CA GLN A 143 -11.87 13.74 -2.44
C GLN A 143 -10.51 13.85 -3.15
N LYS A 144 -10.48 14.29 -4.41
CA LYS A 144 -9.23 14.44 -5.16
C LYS A 144 -8.37 15.56 -4.56
N GLU A 145 -8.99 16.71 -4.31
CA GLU A 145 -8.34 17.90 -3.72
C GLU A 145 -7.85 17.60 -2.30
N LEU A 146 -8.68 16.97 -1.48
CA LEU A 146 -8.31 16.61 -0.11
C LEU A 146 -7.12 15.65 -0.07
N ARG A 147 -7.10 14.62 -0.93
CA ARG A 147 -5.98 13.67 -1.01
C ARG A 147 -4.68 14.33 -1.46
N ALA A 148 -4.75 15.25 -2.42
CA ALA A 148 -3.60 16.04 -2.85
C ALA A 148 -3.11 16.97 -1.70
N SER A 149 -4.03 17.61 -0.98
CA SER A 149 -3.69 18.54 0.11
C SER A 149 -2.94 17.87 1.27
N VAL A 150 -3.11 16.56 1.44
CA VAL A 150 -2.42 15.76 2.47
C VAL A 150 -1.42 14.77 1.87
N ALA A 151 -1.03 14.95 0.60
CA ALA A 151 -0.01 14.17 -0.09
C ALA A 151 -0.21 12.65 -0.07
N ILE A 152 -1.47 12.19 -0.20
CA ILE A 152 -1.80 10.75 -0.34
C ILE A 152 -2.41 10.39 -1.69
N ASP A 153 -2.24 11.27 -2.67
CA ASP A 153 -2.58 11.05 -4.06
C ASP A 153 -1.38 10.49 -4.84
N LYS A 154 -1.46 10.47 -6.17
CA LYS A 154 -0.38 9.96 -7.03
C LYS A 154 0.92 10.73 -6.83
N ALA A 155 0.86 12.06 -6.73
CA ALA A 155 2.04 12.91 -6.60
C ALA A 155 2.76 12.60 -5.28
N GLY A 156 2.03 12.54 -4.15
CA GLY A 156 2.64 12.17 -2.87
C GLY A 156 3.27 10.77 -2.85
N ILE A 157 2.72 9.81 -3.61
CA ILE A 157 3.36 8.48 -3.78
C ILE A 157 4.63 8.57 -4.62
N MET A 158 4.64 9.41 -5.68
CA MET A 158 5.83 9.61 -6.50
C MET A 158 6.97 10.25 -5.69
N ASP A 159 6.67 11.27 -4.89
CA ASP A 159 7.66 11.93 -4.03
C ASP A 159 8.24 10.95 -3.01
N ALA A 160 7.39 10.14 -2.37
CA ALA A 160 7.83 9.07 -1.49
C ALA A 160 8.71 8.02 -2.21
N GLY A 161 8.43 7.74 -3.48
CA GLY A 161 9.22 6.84 -4.33
C GLY A 161 10.60 7.41 -4.68
N ARG A 162 10.66 8.69 -5.05
CA ARG A 162 11.90 9.43 -5.30
C ARG A 162 12.81 9.45 -4.08
N ASP A 163 12.25 9.77 -2.92
CA ASP A 163 12.96 9.71 -1.64
C ASP A 163 13.49 8.31 -1.32
N ALA A 164 12.67 7.28 -1.54
CA ALA A 164 13.04 5.89 -1.30
C ALA A 164 14.14 5.39 -2.24
N CYS A 165 14.21 5.93 -3.46
CA CYS A 165 15.26 5.66 -4.44
C CYS A 165 16.50 6.56 -4.29
N GLY A 166 16.54 7.44 -3.27
CA GLY A 166 17.68 8.35 -3.04
C GLY A 166 17.80 9.47 -4.08
N ARG A 167 16.69 9.87 -4.70
CA ARG A 167 16.60 10.96 -5.67
C ARG A 167 15.56 12.01 -5.26
N PRO A 168 15.70 12.65 -4.08
CA PRO A 168 14.75 13.68 -3.63
C PRO A 168 14.71 14.85 -4.61
N ASP A 169 13.53 15.45 -4.79
CA ASP A 169 13.31 16.65 -5.60
C ASP A 169 13.92 17.92 -4.97
#